data_AF-A0A2M7H633-F1
#
_entry.id   AF-A0A2M7H633-F1
#
_cell.length_a   1.000
_cell.length_b   1.000
_cell.length_c   1.000
_cell.angle_alpha   90.00
_cell.angle_beta   90.00
_cell.angle_gamma   90.00
#
_symmetry.space_group_name_H-M   'P 1'
#
loop_
_entity.id
_entity.type
_entity.pdbx_description
1 polymer ?
#
loop_
_entity_poly.entity_id
_entity_poly.type
_entity_poly.pdbx_seq_one_letter_code
_entity_poly.pdbx_strand_id
1 'polypeptide(L)'
;MLYPFERLDIPKGFRGKPIWDEEKCSLKCRGVCAMDCPAQAIVMEKIDKKASRPIFHLDRCTFYGQCAESCPFGAITLSEEFELAQYDKESLISKQW
;
A
#
# COMPACT_ATOMS: atom_id res chain seq x y z
N MET A 1 -1.00 2.21 29.27
CA MET A 1 -0.89 2.76 27.91
C MET A 1 -0.15 4.08 27.97
N LEU A 2 1.18 3.97 28.12
CA LEU A 2 2.12 5.09 28.09
C LEU A 2 2.81 5.11 26.72
N TYR A 3 2.17 5.70 25.71
CA TYR A 3 2.82 5.92 24.42
C TYR A 3 3.93 6.98 24.57
N PRO A 4 5.15 6.77 24.04
CA PRO A 4 5.59 5.73 23.10
C PRO A 4 6.28 4.49 23.71
N PHE A 5 6.33 4.35 25.03
CA PHE A 5 7.03 3.24 25.72
C PHE A 5 6.27 1.92 25.68
N GLU A 6 4.94 1.98 25.60
CA GLU A 6 4.04 0.84 25.41
C GLU A 6 3.32 0.97 24.08
N ARG A 7 3.42 -0.06 23.22
CA ARG A 7 2.66 -0.12 21.96
C ARG A 7 1.22 -0.54 22.20
N LEU A 8 0.33 0.00 21.37
CA LEU A 8 -1.06 -0.44 21.28
C LEU A 8 -1.12 -1.88 20.76
N ASP A 9 -1.95 -2.72 21.38
CA ASP A 9 -2.33 -4.00 20.80
C ASP A 9 -3.31 -3.73 19.66
N ILE A 10 -2.85 -3.89 18.43
CA ILE A 10 -3.60 -3.52 17.23
C ILE A 10 -4.58 -4.65 16.89
N PRO A 11 -5.87 -4.34 16.70
CA PRO A 11 -6.85 -5.38 16.39
C PRO A 11 -6.53 -6.05 15.06
N LYS A 12 -6.81 -7.36 14.98
CA LYS A 12 -6.71 -8.11 13.73
C LYS A 12 -7.57 -7.47 12.64
N GLY A 13 -6.98 -7.28 11.46
CA GLY A 13 -7.65 -6.63 10.33
C GLY A 13 -7.58 -5.10 10.35
N PHE A 14 -6.74 -4.52 11.22
CA PHE A 14 -6.41 -3.10 11.14
C PHE A 14 -5.90 -2.74 9.74
N ARG A 15 -6.30 -1.54 9.29
CA ARG A 15 -6.03 -1.04 7.95
C ARG A 15 -4.94 0.02 8.00
N GLY A 16 -3.69 -0.40 8.20
CA GLY A 16 -2.52 0.46 8.21
C GLY A 16 -1.87 0.56 6.83
N LYS A 17 -0.55 0.71 6.81
CA LYS A 17 0.25 0.86 5.58
C LYS A 17 -0.02 -0.28 4.58
N PRO A 18 -0.33 0.03 3.31
CA PRO A 18 -0.36 -0.96 2.26
C PRO A 18 1.01 -1.59 2.03
N ILE A 19 1.07 -2.92 2.00
CA ILE A 19 2.25 -3.71 1.67
C ILE A 19 1.97 -4.45 0.36
N TRP A 20 2.93 -4.40 -0.56
CA TRP A 20 2.92 -5.07 -1.84
C TRP A 20 3.99 -6.16 -1.87
N ASP A 21 3.58 -7.33 -2.36
CA ASP A 21 4.43 -8.51 -2.51
C ASP A 21 4.70 -8.73 -4.00
N GLU A 22 5.96 -8.57 -4.41
CA GLU A 22 6.38 -8.70 -5.81
C GLU A 22 6.18 -10.12 -6.34
N GLU A 23 6.40 -11.15 -5.52
CA GLU A 23 6.32 -12.55 -5.96
C GLU A 23 4.88 -12.95 -6.28
N LYS A 24 3.92 -12.38 -5.55
CA LYS A 24 2.49 -12.62 -5.79
C LYS A 24 1.93 -11.78 -6.93
N CYS A 25 2.57 -10.67 -7.30
CA CYS A 25 2.03 -9.71 -8.24
C CYS A 25 2.27 -10.12 -9.71
N SER A 26 1.32 -10.86 -10.31
CA SER A 26 1.48 -11.33 -11.70
C SER A 26 1.26 -10.28 -12.80
N LEU A 27 0.79 -9.07 -12.46
CA LEU A 27 0.46 -7.96 -13.38
C LEU A 27 -0.57 -8.24 -14.49
N LYS A 28 -1.07 -9.48 -14.62
CA LYS A 28 -2.09 -9.86 -15.61
C LYS A 28 -3.43 -9.13 -15.41
N CYS A 29 -3.68 -8.59 -14.22
CA CYS A 29 -4.86 -7.78 -13.91
C CYS A 29 -4.80 -6.35 -14.48
N ARG A 30 -3.73 -5.95 -15.18
CA ARG A 30 -3.58 -4.58 -15.74
C ARG A 30 -3.69 -3.45 -14.70
N GLY A 31 -3.39 -3.74 -13.43
CA GLY A 31 -3.36 -2.72 -12.36
C GLY A 31 -4.74 -2.33 -11.82
N VAL A 32 -5.67 -3.28 -11.65
CA VAL A 32 -6.98 -3.03 -11.00
C VAL A 32 -6.85 -2.26 -9.68
N CYS A 33 -5.84 -2.57 -8.85
CA CYS A 33 -5.60 -1.85 -7.60
C CYS A 33 -5.42 -0.32 -7.78
N ALA A 34 -4.83 0.12 -8.89
CA ALA A 34 -4.68 1.53 -9.21
C ALA A 34 -5.98 2.14 -9.76
N MET A 35 -6.74 1.38 -10.55
CA MET A 35 -8.02 1.82 -11.12
C MET A 35 -9.11 1.94 -10.04
N ASP A 36 -9.14 1.03 -9.08
CA ASP A 36 -10.13 1.00 -7.99
C ASP A 36 -9.81 1.99 -6.86
N CYS A 37 -8.65 2.67 -6.90
CA CYS A 37 -8.29 3.61 -5.85
C CYS A 37 -8.94 4.99 -6.09
N PRO A 38 -9.96 5.40 -5.29
CA PRO A 38 -10.65 6.67 -5.50
C PRO A 38 -9.73 7.87 -5.24
N ALA A 39 -8.74 7.71 -4.36
CA ALA A 39 -7.76 8.74 -4.04
C ALA A 39 -6.58 8.80 -5.03
N GLN A 40 -6.54 7.93 -6.04
CA GLN A 40 -5.43 7.81 -6.99
C GLN A 40 -4.06 7.70 -6.28
N ALA A 41 -4.05 6.97 -5.17
CA ALA A 41 -2.88 6.79 -4.33
C ALA A 41 -1.91 5.72 -4.85
N ILE A 42 -2.29 4.97 -5.89
CA ILE A 42 -1.46 3.91 -6.46
C ILE A 42 -1.16 4.27 -7.91
N VAL A 43 0.13 4.38 -8.24
CA VAL A 43 0.60 4.68 -9.60
C VAL A 43 1.41 3.50 -10.10
N MET A 44 1.05 2.97 -11.27
CA MET A 44 1.80 1.87 -11.90
C MET A 44 2.99 2.45 -12.67
N GLU A 45 4.20 2.26 -12.15
CA GLU A 45 5.45 2.61 -12.83
C GLU A 45 5.85 1.48 -13.78
N LYS A 46 6.14 1.81 -15.04
CA LYS A 46 6.65 0.84 -16.03
C LYS A 46 8.16 0.73 -15.88
N ILE A 47 8.65 -0.49 -15.61
CA ILE A 47 10.10 -0.77 -15.52
C ILE A 47 10.63 -1.26 -16.87
N ASP A 48 9.88 -2.14 -17.54
CA ASP A 48 10.21 -2.66 -18.86
C ASP A 48 8.92 -2.97 -19.64
N LYS A 49 9.03 -3.40 -20.91
CA LYS A 49 7.90 -3.77 -21.79
C LYS A 49 6.95 -4.80 -21.16
N LYS A 50 7.41 -5.59 -20.19
CA LYS A 50 6.64 -6.66 -19.54
C LYS A 50 6.46 -6.48 -18.02
N ALA A 51 7.08 -5.48 -17.40
CA ALA A 51 7.10 -5.33 -15.95
C ALA A 51 6.62 -3.93 -15.53
N SER A 52 5.76 -3.89 -14.52
CA SER A 52 5.30 -2.65 -13.89
C SER A 52 5.20 -2.86 -12.38
N ARG A 53 5.50 -1.85 -11.59
CA ARG A 53 5.40 -1.93 -10.12
C ARG A 53 4.48 -0.84 -9.59
N PRO A 54 3.66 -1.13 -8.56
CA PRO A 54 2.85 -0.11 -7.91
C PRO A 54 3.74 0.78 -7.02
N ILE A 55 3.59 2.09 -7.15
CA ILE A 55 4.08 3.09 -6.21
C ILE A 55 2.89 3.55 -5.37
N PHE A 56 3.06 3.54 -4.04
CA PHE A 56 2.02 3.96 -3.10
C PHE A 56 2.30 5.37 -2.59
N HIS A 57 1.39 6.28 -2.85
CA HIS A 57 1.35 7.64 -2.33
C HIS A 57 0.61 7.66 -0.99
N LEU A 58 1.35 7.47 0.11
CA LEU A 58 0.77 7.46 1.46
C LEU A 58 0.22 8.83 1.86
N ASP A 59 0.67 9.91 1.21
CA ASP A 59 0.12 11.26 1.34
C ASP A 59 -1.32 11.39 0.82
N ARG A 60 -1.76 10.47 -0.07
CA ARG A 60 -3.09 10.46 -0.67
C ARG A 60 -3.95 9.31 -0.16
N CYS A 61 -3.33 8.24 0.31
CA CYS A 61 -4.00 7.02 0.72
C CYS A 61 -4.99 7.29 1.86
N THR A 62 -6.23 6.83 1.69
CA THR A 62 -7.28 6.90 2.72
C THR A 62 -7.35 5.62 3.56
N PHE A 63 -6.45 4.67 3.31
CA PHE A 63 -6.36 3.36 4.00
C PHE A 63 -7.66 2.53 3.96
N TYR A 64 -8.52 2.78 2.98
CA TYR A 64 -9.83 2.12 2.93
C TYR A 64 -9.76 0.64 2.52
N GLY A 65 -8.69 0.20 1.85
CA GLY A 65 -8.34 -1.23 1.70
C GLY A 65 -8.84 -1.98 0.48
N GLN A 66 -9.62 -1.37 -0.40
CA GLN A 66 -10.07 -2.05 -1.63
C GLN A 66 -8.94 -2.51 -2.53
N CYS A 67 -7.79 -1.84 -2.54
CA CYS A 67 -6.65 -2.32 -3.32
C CYS A 67 -6.19 -3.72 -2.91
N ALA A 68 -6.36 -4.09 -1.64
CA ALA A 68 -6.10 -5.43 -1.13
C ALA A 68 -7.24 -6.39 -1.53
N GLU A 69 -8.50 -5.97 -1.40
CA GLU A 69 -9.68 -6.80 -1.71
C GLU A 69 -9.82 -7.08 -3.22
N SER A 70 -9.59 -6.07 -4.06
CA SER A 70 -9.69 -6.18 -5.52
C SER A 70 -8.49 -6.88 -6.15
N CYS A 71 -7.41 -7.16 -5.41
CA CYS A 71 -6.24 -7.82 -5.96
C CYS A 71 -6.50 -9.31 -6.14
N PRO A 72 -6.63 -9.83 -7.40
CA PRO A 72 -6.99 -11.23 -7.61
C PRO A 72 -5.87 -12.21 -7.24
N PHE A 73 -4.64 -11.70 -7.02
CA PHE A 73 -3.48 -12.51 -6.64
C PHE A 73 -3.12 -12.37 -5.16
N GLY A 74 -3.87 -11.58 -4.38
CA GLY A 74 -3.54 -11.32 -2.97
C GLY A 74 -2.16 -10.67 -2.77
N ALA A 75 -1.70 -9.91 -3.77
CA ALA A 75 -0.38 -9.28 -3.77
C ALA A 75 -0.33 -7.97 -2.96
N ILE A 76 -1.46 -7.46 -2.49
CA ILE A 76 -1.53 -6.27 -1.64
C ILE A 76 -2.23 -6.67 -0.33
N THR A 77 -1.63 -6.28 0.78
CA THR A 77 -2.19 -6.43 2.13
C THR A 77 -2.11 -5.10 2.87
N LEU A 78 -2.90 -4.93 3.93
CA LEU A 78 -2.77 -3.79 4.83
C LEU A 78 -2.11 -4.27 6.11
N SER A 79 -1.06 -3.58 6.54
CA SER A 79 -0.32 -3.91 7.74
C SER A 79 -0.94 -3.28 8.99
N GLU A 80 -0.36 -3.61 10.13
CA GLU A 80 -0.65 -2.96 11.42
C GLU A 80 0.21 -1.70 11.66
N GLU A 81 1.02 -1.30 10.67
CA GLU A 81 1.88 -0.10 10.76
C GLU A 81 1.04 1.17 10.56
N PHE A 82 0.91 1.97 11.62
CA PHE A 82 0.21 3.27 11.61
C PHE A 82 1.12 4.46 11.91
N GLU A 83 2.34 4.21 12.40
CA GLU A 83 3.33 5.23 12.77
C GLU A 83 4.07 5.77 11.52
N LEU A 84 3.32 6.31 10.55
CA LEU A 84 3.80 6.65 9.20
C LEU A 84 4.20 8.13 9.02
N ALA A 85 4.23 8.92 10.10
CA ALA A 85 4.49 10.36 10.02
C ALA A 85 5.90 10.65 9.45
N GLN A 86 5.96 11.62 8.54
CA GLN A 86 7.20 12.09 7.89
C GLN A 86 7.23 13.62 7.85
N TYR A 87 8.42 14.20 7.68
CA TYR A 87 8.60 15.66 7.61
C TYR A 87 8.29 16.24 6.23
N ASP A 88 8.49 15.45 5.19
CA ASP A 88 8.35 15.83 3.79
C ASP A 88 7.36 14.90 3.08
N LYS A 89 6.74 15.42 2.02
CA LYS A 89 5.72 14.70 1.26
C LYS A 89 6.34 13.57 0.44
N GLU A 90 7.56 13.78 -0.04
CA GLU A 90 8.30 12.85 -0.87
C GLU A 90 8.63 11.56 -0.10
N SER A 91 8.94 11.66 1.20
CA SER A 91 9.10 10.51 2.09
C SER A 91 7.83 9.67 2.30
N LEU A 92 6.65 10.18 1.93
CA LEU A 92 5.39 9.41 1.93
C LEU A 92 5.15 8.65 0.62
N ILE A 93 6.05 8.75 -0.36
CA ILE A 93 6.02 7.95 -1.58
C ILE A 93 6.72 6.61 -1.29
N SER A 94 5.91 5.58 -1.03
CA SER A 94 6.38 4.24 -0.70
C SER A 94 6.67 3.43 -1.97
N LYS A 95 7.97 3.22 -2.24
CA LYS A 95 8.51 2.20 -3.15
C LYS A 95 8.96 1.00 -2.31
N GLN A 96 8.55 -0.21 -2.68
CA GLN A 96 8.72 -1.42 -1.86
C GLN A 96 9.64 -2.46 -2.51
N TRP A 97 10.67 -1.99 -3.21
CA TRP A 97 11.71 -2.78 -3.87
C TRP A 97 13.09 -2.15 -3.68
#